data_AF-W4EN17-F1
#
_entry.id   AF-W4EN17-F1
#
_cell.length_a   1.000
_cell.length_b   1.000
_cell.length_c   1.000
_cell.angle_alpha   90.00
_cell.angle_beta   90.00
_cell.angle_gamma   90.00
#
_symmetry.space_group_name_H-M   'P 1'
#
loop_
_entity.id
_entity.type
_entity.pdbx_description
1 polymer ?
#
loop_
_entity_poly.entity_id
_entity_poly.type
_entity_poly.pdbx_seq_one_letter_code
_entity_poly.pdbx_strand_id
1 'polypeptide(L)'
;MVGAILVILVPFLIFAIVLSKGKGAFLLAGYNTMSDSEKEKYREEELCKFMSKIMFGICFSILLIALSEYFKIQFLLIIGLILIIGLIVFSMVYSNTGNRFKTDSKDSY
;
A
#
# COMPACT_ATOMS: atom_id res chain seq x y z
N MET A 1 20.05 7.57 12.29
CA MET A 1 19.37 7.12 11.06
C MET A 1 17.86 7.28 11.18
N VAL A 2 17.29 7.22 12.39
CA VAL A 2 15.89 7.57 12.72
C VAL A 2 15.34 8.81 12.00
N GLY A 3 16.08 9.94 11.98
CA GLY A 3 15.63 11.15 11.28
C GLY A 3 15.35 10.95 9.79
N ALA A 4 16.19 10.19 9.09
CA ALA A 4 15.97 9.84 7.68
C ALA A 4 14.77 8.91 7.49
N ILE A 5 14.54 8.00 8.45
CA ILE A 5 13.36 7.11 8.44
C ILE A 5 12.07 7.94 8.54
N LEU A 6 12.05 8.98 9.39
CA LEU A 6 10.89 9.86 9.53
C LEU A 6 10.62 10.69 8.25
N VAL A 7 11.68 11.13 7.56
CA VAL A 7 11.55 11.83 6.26
C VAL A 7 10.87 10.96 5.21
N ILE A 8 11.07 9.64 5.25
CA ILE A 8 10.40 8.68 4.35
C ILE A 8 8.97 8.38 4.84
N LEU A 9 8.77 8.27 6.15
CA LEU A 9 7.50 7.87 6.73
C LEU A 9 6.39 8.91 6.50
N VAL A 10 6.70 10.20 6.58
CA VAL A 10 5.71 11.28 6.38
C VAL A 10 5.03 11.24 5.00
N PRO A 11 5.75 11.23 3.86
CA PRO A 11 5.11 11.16 2.55
C PRO A 11 4.33 9.85 2.35
N PHE A 12 4.82 8.73 2.90
CA PHE A 12 4.10 7.45 2.85
C PHE A 12 2.76 7.51 3.61
N LEU A 13 2.72 8.17 4.76
CA LEU A 13 1.47 8.42 5.48
C LEU A 13 0.52 9.32 4.69
N ILE A 14 1.03 10.38 4.06
CA ILE A 14 0.21 11.25 3.19
C ILE A 14 -0.40 10.42 2.06
N PHE A 15 0.39 9.57 1.40
CA PHE A 15 -0.09 8.67 0.36
C PHE A 15 -1.14 7.69 0.87
N ALA A 16 -0.92 7.08 2.04
CA ALA A 16 -1.90 6.20 2.68
C ALA A 16 -3.24 6.93 2.91
N ILE A 17 -3.20 8.16 3.41
CA ILE A 17 -4.39 8.98 3.67
C ILE A 17 -5.12 9.32 2.37
N VAL A 18 -4.40 9.73 1.32
CA VAL A 18 -5.02 10.03 0.02
C VAL A 18 -5.72 8.79 -0.56
N LEU A 19 -5.03 7.64 -0.57
CA LEU A 19 -5.58 6.37 -1.04
C LEU A 19 -6.78 5.89 -0.21
N SER A 20 -6.78 6.16 1.10
CA SER A 20 -7.87 5.76 2.00
C SER A 20 -9.22 6.41 1.66
N LYS A 21 -9.17 7.58 1.00
CA LYS A 21 -10.35 8.28 0.49
C LYS A 21 -10.86 7.71 -0.83
N GLY A 22 -10.28 6.60 -1.31
CA GLY A 22 -10.59 6.00 -2.61
C GLY A 22 -10.08 6.82 -3.78
N LYS A 23 -9.08 7.69 -3.56
CA LYS A 23 -8.52 8.62 -4.56
C LYS A 23 -7.04 8.37 -4.76
N GLY A 24 -6.49 8.84 -5.88
CA GLY A 24 -5.04 8.84 -6.09
C GLY A 24 -4.51 7.56 -6.73
N ALA A 25 -5.33 6.84 -7.50
CA ALA A 25 -4.88 5.65 -8.22
C ALA A 25 -3.73 5.92 -9.20
N PHE A 26 -3.59 7.16 -9.68
CA PHE A 26 -2.43 7.60 -10.48
C PHE A 26 -1.08 7.44 -9.75
N LEU A 27 -1.07 7.35 -8.41
CA LEU A 27 0.13 7.06 -7.62
C LEU A 27 0.50 5.56 -7.67
N LEU A 28 -0.43 4.70 -8.07
CA LEU A 28 -0.19 3.26 -8.20
C LEU A 28 0.46 3.02 -9.57
N ALA A 29 1.76 2.76 -9.59
CA ALA A 29 2.52 2.63 -10.84
C ALA A 29 1.90 1.62 -11.84
N GLY A 30 1.36 0.49 -11.35
CA GLY A 30 0.68 -0.49 -12.19
C GLY A 30 -0.62 0.04 -12.82
N TYR A 31 -1.37 0.89 -12.12
CA TYR A 31 -2.58 1.52 -12.65
C TYR A 31 -2.25 2.70 -13.57
N ASN A 32 -1.25 3.51 -13.20
CA ASN A 32 -0.82 4.68 -13.96
C ASN A 32 -0.21 4.34 -15.33
N THR A 33 0.33 3.12 -15.49
CA THR A 33 0.91 2.63 -16.75
C THR A 33 -0.10 1.93 -17.66
N MET A 34 -1.33 1.68 -17.20
CA MET A 34 -2.41 1.13 -18.02
C MET A 34 -2.95 2.19 -19.00
N SER A 35 -3.46 1.75 -20.15
CA SER A 35 -4.27 2.61 -21.02
C SER A 35 -5.59 2.96 -20.33
N ASP A 36 -6.23 4.05 -20.74
CA ASP A 36 -7.49 4.48 -20.12
C ASP A 36 -8.60 3.42 -20.27
N SER A 37 -8.63 2.71 -21.40
CA SER A 37 -9.53 1.56 -21.63
C SER A 37 -9.29 0.37 -20.69
N GLU A 38 -8.06 0.18 -20.20
CA GLU A 38 -7.76 -0.87 -19.21
C GLU A 38 -8.09 -0.39 -17.80
N LYS A 39 -7.91 0.90 -17.48
CA LYS A 39 -8.28 1.49 -16.19
C LYS A 39 -9.77 1.39 -15.91
N GLU A 40 -10.63 1.61 -16.92
CA GLU A 40 -12.09 1.48 -16.83
C GLU A 40 -12.56 0.09 -16.38
N LYS A 41 -11.72 -0.94 -16.55
CA LYS A 41 -12.00 -2.31 -16.10
C LYS A 41 -11.77 -2.51 -14.61
N TYR A 42 -11.36 -1.49 -13.86
CA TYR A 42 -11.07 -1.59 -12.44
C TYR A 42 -12.01 -0.74 -11.59
N ARG A 43 -12.37 -1.27 -10.44
CA ARG A 43 -13.04 -0.55 -9.36
C ARG A 43 -12.01 0.28 -8.61
N GLU A 44 -11.68 1.44 -9.19
CA GLU A 44 -10.59 2.33 -8.73
C GLU A 44 -10.67 2.64 -7.22
N GLU A 45 -11.86 2.95 -6.72
CA GLU A 45 -12.08 3.31 -5.32
C GLU A 45 -11.71 2.15 -4.36
N GLU A 46 -12.12 0.93 -4.70
CA GLU A 46 -11.84 -0.26 -3.90
C GLU A 46 -10.35 -0.63 -3.94
N LEU A 47 -9.73 -0.51 -5.12
CA LEU A 47 -8.30 -0.71 -5.30
C LEU A 47 -7.50 0.28 -4.44
N CYS A 48 -7.85 1.57 -4.48
CA CYS A 48 -7.22 2.61 -3.66
C CYS A 48 -7.38 2.33 -2.16
N LYS A 49 -8.61 2.02 -1.71
CA LYS A 49 -8.89 1.68 -0.31
C LYS A 49 -8.10 0.45 0.14
N PHE A 50 -7.98 -0.58 -0.69
CA PHE A 50 -7.14 -1.72 -0.39
C PHE A 50 -5.66 -1.33 -0.27
N MET A 51 -5.12 -0.62 -1.27
CA MET A 51 -3.73 -0.19 -1.26
C MET A 51 -3.40 0.74 -0.08
N SER A 52 -4.35 1.54 0.39
CA SER A 52 -4.17 2.36 1.60
C SER A 52 -3.93 1.52 2.85
N LYS A 53 -4.64 0.39 3.02
CA LYS A 53 -4.48 -0.50 4.17
C LYS A 53 -3.09 -1.14 4.16
N ILE A 54 -2.62 -1.54 2.98
CA ILE A 54 -1.25 -2.04 2.80
C ILE A 54 -0.24 -0.94 3.15
N MET A 55 -0.45 0.29 2.67
CA MET A 55 0.43 1.42 2.94
C MET A 55 0.48 1.80 4.43
N PHE A 56 -0.66 1.79 5.13
CA PHE A 56 -0.69 2.00 6.58
C PHE A 56 0.08 0.90 7.33
N GLY A 57 -0.07 -0.36 6.91
CA GLY A 57 0.71 -1.46 7.46
C GLY A 57 2.23 -1.28 7.25
N ILE A 58 2.64 -0.81 6.07
CA ILE A 58 4.06 -0.48 5.80
C ILE A 58 4.52 0.69 6.67
N CYS A 59 3.73 1.76 6.81
CA CYS A 59 4.06 2.89 7.69
C CYS A 59 4.23 2.45 9.15
N PHE A 60 3.33 1.59 9.65
CA PHE A 60 3.45 1.02 10.99
C PHE A 60 4.73 0.18 11.13
N SER A 61 5.06 -0.62 10.13
CA SER A 61 6.28 -1.43 10.12
C SER A 61 7.55 -0.58 10.13
N ILE A 62 7.58 0.51 9.36
CA ILE A 62 8.67 1.50 9.37
C ILE A 62 8.78 2.19 10.74
N LEU A 63 7.64 2.51 11.38
CA LEU A 63 7.63 3.06 12.74
C LEU A 63 8.26 2.08 13.74
N LEU A 64 7.97 0.78 13.67
CA LEU A 64 8.61 -0.24 14.51
C LEU A 64 10.12 -0.29 14.30
N ILE A 65 10.59 -0.16 13.06
CA ILE A 65 12.03 -0.09 12.73
C ILE A 65 12.67 1.17 13.34
N ALA A 66 12.01 2.32 13.24
CA ALA A 66 12.48 3.57 13.85
C ALA A 66 12.57 3.46 15.39
N LEU A 67 11.54 2.88 16.03
CA LEU A 67 11.52 2.63 17.46
C LEU A 67 12.59 1.62 17.88
N SER A 68 12.84 0.59 17.08
CA SER A 68 13.95 -0.35 17.29
C SER A 68 15.29 0.35 17.35
N GLU A 69 15.56 1.30 16.45
CA GLU A 69 16.83 2.02 16.39
C GLU A 69 16.97 2.98 17.58
N TYR A 70 15.88 3.66 17.93
CA TYR A 70 15.83 4.64 19.02
C TYR A 70 16.01 3.97 20.39
N PHE A 71 15.24 2.91 20.67
CA PHE A 71 15.26 2.19 21.95
C PHE A 71 16.27 1.03 21.99
N LYS A 72 16.97 0.75 20.89
CA LYS A 72 17.91 -0.39 20.75
C LYS A 72 17.28 -1.77 20.97
N ILE A 73 16.00 -1.93 20.61
CA ILE A 73 15.25 -3.18 20.79
C ILE A 73 15.21 -3.96 19.47
N GLN A 74 16.16 -4.87 19.25
CA GLN A 74 16.27 -5.63 17.99
C GLN A 74 15.02 -6.44 17.61
N PHE A 75 14.23 -6.87 18.59
CA PHE A 75 12.99 -7.58 18.34
C PHE A 75 12.01 -6.77 17.49
N LEU A 76 11.94 -5.44 17.69
CA LEU A 76 11.07 -4.56 16.90
C LEU A 76 11.52 -4.44 15.44
N LEU A 77 12.84 -4.45 15.18
CA LEU A 77 13.39 -4.48 13.82
C LEU A 77 12.92 -5.73 13.09
N ILE A 78 13.05 -6.90 13.72
CA ILE A 78 12.67 -8.19 13.12
C ILE A 78 11.16 -8.20 12.79
N ILE A 79 10.32 -7.77 13.73
CA ILE A 79 8.86 -7.67 13.49
C ILE A 79 8.57 -6.72 12.32
N GLY A 80 9.17 -5.52 12.31
CA GLY A 80 8.96 -4.55 11.23
C GLY A 80 9.33 -5.13 9.87
N LEU A 81 10.46 -5.83 9.75
CA LEU A 81 10.88 -6.47 8.50
C LEU A 81 9.93 -7.59 8.07
N ILE A 82 9.52 -8.47 8.99
CA ILE A 82 8.56 -9.55 8.71
C ILE A 82 7.23 -8.98 8.22
N LEU A 83 6.73 -7.91 8.86
CA LEU A 83 5.48 -7.27 8.46
C LEU A 83 5.57 -6.65 7.06
N ILE A 84 6.68 -5.98 6.71
CA ILE A 84 6.87 -5.43 5.36
C ILE A 84 6.80 -6.54 4.31
N ILE A 85 7.57 -7.61 4.49
CA ILE A 85 7.62 -8.72 3.55
C ILE A 85 6.24 -9.38 3.44
N GLY A 86 5.61 -9.66 4.59
CA GLY A 86 4.30 -10.27 4.65
C GLY A 86 3.22 -9.44 3.95
N LEU A 87 3.21 -8.12 4.17
CA LEU A 87 2.26 -7.20 3.53
C LEU A 87 2.46 -7.11 2.01
N ILE A 88 3.71 -7.10 1.53
CA ILE A 88 4.01 -7.10 0.11
C ILE A 88 3.50 -8.39 -0.54
N VAL A 89 3.87 -9.56 0.01
CA VAL A 89 3.43 -10.87 -0.50
C VAL A 89 1.91 -10.99 -0.46
N PHE A 90 1.29 -10.62 0.66
CA PHE A 90 -0.17 -10.61 0.81
C PHE A 90 -0.82 -9.70 -0.24
N SER A 91 -0.32 -8.48 -0.42
CA SER A 91 -0.90 -7.53 -1.38
C SER A 91 -0.81 -8.05 -2.81
N MET A 92 0.32 -8.68 -3.18
CA MET A 92 0.52 -9.26 -4.49
C MET A 92 -0.42 -10.44 -4.73
N VAL A 93 -0.51 -11.39 -3.81
CA VAL A 93 -1.40 -12.55 -3.94
C VAL A 93 -2.87 -12.09 -3.96
N TYR A 94 -3.27 -11.23 -3.03
CA TYR A 94 -4.66 -10.79 -2.91
C TYR A 94 -5.11 -10.04 -4.15
N SER A 95 -4.32 -9.08 -4.64
CA SER A 95 -4.71 -8.21 -5.77
C SER A 95 -4.76 -8.95 -7.11
N ASN A 96 -3.94 -9.99 -7.28
CA ASN A 96 -3.87 -10.76 -8.52
C ASN A 96 -4.79 -11.98 -8.54
N THR A 97 -5.39 -12.37 -7.40
CA THR A 97 -6.25 -13.55 -7.33
C THR A 97 -7.72 -13.19 -7.49
N GLY A 98 -8.43 -13.88 -8.38
CA GLY A 98 -9.90 -13.82 -8.46
C GLY A 98 -10.47 -12.50 -8.99
N ASN A 99 -9.72 -11.77 -9.81
CA ASN A 99 -10.16 -10.50 -10.43
C ASN A 99 -10.76 -9.49 -9.43
N ARG A 100 -10.28 -9.49 -8.17
CA ARG A 100 -10.93 -8.80 -7.04
C ARG A 100 -11.23 -7.32 -7.27
N PHE A 101 -10.42 -6.64 -8.06
CA PHE A 101 -10.60 -5.21 -8.31
C PHE A 101 -11.09 -4.91 -9.72
N LYS A 102 -11.43 -5.93 -10.51
CA LYS A 102 -12.02 -5.69 -11.83
C LYS A 102 -13.52 -5.48 -11.70
N THR A 103 -14.10 -4.74 -12.65
CA THR A 103 -15.54 -4.64 -12.86
C THR A 103 -16.03 -5.93 -13.55
N ASP A 104 -17.23 -6.38 -13.19
CA ASP A 104 -17.86 -7.49 -13.89
C ASP A 104 -18.34 -7.01 -15.26
N SER A 105 -18.21 -7.86 -16.29
CA SER A 105 -18.58 -7.55 -17.68
C SER A 105 -20.07 -7.27 -17.92
N LYS A 106 -20.89 -7.21 -16.85
CA LYS A 106 -22.31 -6.87 -16.90
C LYS A 106 -22.60 -5.40 -16.63
N ASP A 107 -21.63 -4.64 -16.10
CA ASP A 107 -21.77 -3.22 -15.77
C ASP A 107 -21.31 -2.30 -16.92
N SER A 108 -20.97 -2.86 -18.09
CA SER A 108 -20.44 -2.14 -19.27
C SER A 108 -21.48 -1.93 -20.39
N TYR A 109 -22.78 -2.01 -20.09
CA TYR A 109 -23.87 -1.74 -21.03
C TYR A 109 -24.65 -0.49 -20.65
#